data_AF-A0A817LNT0-F1
#
_entry.id   AF-A0A817LNT0-F1
#
_cell.length_a   1.000
_cell.length_b   1.000
_cell.length_c   1.000
_cell.angle_alpha   90.00
_cell.angle_beta   90.00
_cell.angle_gamma   90.00
#
_symmetry.space_group_name_H-M   'P 1'
#
loop_
_entity.id
_entity.type
_entity.pdbx_description
1 polymer ?
#
loop_
_entity_poly.entity_id
_entity_poly.type
_entity_poly.pdbx_seq_one_letter_code
_entity_poly.pdbx_strand_id
1 'polypeptide(L)'
;MLVTASLVVPAVVHLMVHLRDIKENILFCNKLVQQLESSLEKRFAGVINRLNQSVIEPKDPFNDPVYFMAVVLDPSFKFYWLRDLKLPVNDENRLKQSIIQLILDETSKNLTTLSNGNSLSMTTTFTSSTPKPKRRKLFIYNDNNDDHSNGLTTLDPGTELEI
;
A
#
# COMPACT_ATOMS: atom_id res chain seq x y z
N MET A 1 -25.90 -0.30 8.06
CA MET A 1 -24.95 0.18 7.03
C MET A 1 -23.59 0.26 7.70
N LEU A 2 -22.67 -0.66 7.39
CA LEU A 2 -21.34 -0.65 8.00
C LEU A 2 -20.52 0.41 7.29
N VAL A 3 -20.24 1.54 7.96
CA VAL A 3 -19.31 2.55 7.42
C VAL A 3 -17.91 2.00 7.62
N THR A 4 -17.35 1.42 6.58
CA THR A 4 -15.98 0.91 6.60
C THR A 4 -15.01 2.05 6.36
N ALA A 5 -13.86 2.04 7.03
CA ALA A 5 -12.80 3.03 6.80
C ALA A 5 -12.36 3.08 5.32
N SER A 6 -12.52 1.97 4.58
CA SER A 6 -12.23 1.87 3.15
C SER A 6 -13.10 2.75 2.25
N LEU A 7 -14.28 3.16 2.70
CA LEU A 7 -15.19 4.02 1.93
C LEU A 7 -14.84 5.51 2.04
N VAL A 8 -14.05 5.91 3.03
CA VAL A 8 -13.77 7.33 3.32
C VAL A 8 -13.11 8.01 2.11
N VAL A 9 -11.99 7.49 1.62
CA VAL A 9 -11.25 8.12 0.51
C VAL A 9 -12.07 8.15 -0.79
N PRO A 10 -12.69 7.04 -1.25
CA PRO A 10 -13.52 7.05 -2.45
C PRO A 10 -14.70 8.02 -2.34
N ALA A 11 -15.38 8.06 -1.19
CA ALA A 11 -16.52 8.95 -1.00
C ALA A 11 -16.10 10.43 -1.04
N VAL A 12 -14.99 10.79 -0.39
CA VAL A 12 -14.46 12.16 -0.42
C VAL A 12 -14.09 12.57 -1.84
N VAL A 13 -13.38 11.70 -2.57
CA VAL A 13 -13.00 11.95 -3.97
C VAL A 13 -14.24 12.15 -4.85
N HIS A 14 -15.21 11.26 -4.73
CA HIS A 14 -16.45 11.35 -5.49
C HIS A 14 -17.22 12.65 -5.18
N LEU A 15 -17.31 13.05 -3.90
CA LEU A 15 -17.93 14.32 -3.51
C LEU A 15 -17.17 15.53 -4.08
N MET A 16 -15.84 15.53 -4.05
CA MET A 16 -15.03 16.62 -4.62
C MET A 16 -15.27 16.78 -6.11
N VAL A 17 -15.23 15.67 -6.86
CA VAL A 17 -15.46 15.68 -8.31
C VAL A 17 -16.87 16.12 -8.63
N HIS A 18 -17.86 15.60 -7.88
CA HIS A 18 -19.25 15.97 -8.08
C HIS A 18 -19.52 17.46 -7.82
N LEU A 19 -18.94 18.04 -6.75
CA LEU A 19 -19.08 19.47 -6.47
C LEU A 19 -18.40 20.33 -7.55
N ARG A 20 -17.26 19.89 -8.10
CA ARG A 20 -16.58 20.55 -9.22
C ARG A 20 -17.44 20.53 -10.48
N ASP A 21 -17.96 19.37 -10.84
CA ASP A 21 -18.84 19.20 -12.01
C ASP A 21 -20.11 20.05 -11.85
N ILE A 22 -20.73 20.09 -10.66
CA ILE A 22 -21.89 20.96 -10.41
C ILE A 22 -21.51 22.43 -10.61
N LYS A 23 -20.40 22.88 -10.02
CA LYS A 23 -19.93 24.27 -10.07
C LYS A 23 -19.73 24.77 -11.50
N GLU A 24 -19.29 23.90 -12.41
CA GLU A 24 -19.13 24.21 -13.83
C GLU A 24 -20.47 24.35 -14.58
N ASN A 25 -21.53 23.71 -14.08
CA ASN A 25 -22.81 23.57 -14.80
C ASN A 25 -23.97 24.42 -14.22
N ILE A 26 -23.84 25.01 -13.03
CA ILE A 26 -24.93 25.75 -12.39
C ILE A 26 -24.85 27.26 -12.60
N LEU A 27 -25.98 27.86 -12.99
CA LEU A 27 -26.15 29.31 -13.04
C LEU A 27 -26.61 29.90 -11.69
N PHE A 28 -27.33 29.10 -10.90
CA PHE A 28 -27.91 29.47 -9.60
C PHE A 28 -27.32 28.61 -8.49
N CYS A 29 -27.41 29.04 -7.23
CA CYS A 29 -26.91 28.31 -6.04
C CYS A 29 -25.38 28.15 -5.93
N ASN A 30 -24.59 28.93 -6.69
CA ASN A 30 -23.13 28.96 -6.61
C ASN A 30 -22.60 29.13 -5.17
N LYS A 31 -23.26 29.98 -4.37
CA LYS A 31 -22.91 30.18 -2.95
C LYS A 31 -23.04 28.90 -2.12
N LEU A 32 -24.09 28.11 -2.35
CA LEU A 32 -24.30 26.86 -1.63
C LEU A 32 -23.21 25.84 -1.99
N VAL A 33 -22.89 25.70 -3.28
CA VAL A 33 -21.84 24.78 -3.74
C VAL A 33 -20.48 25.18 -3.18
N GLN A 34 -20.14 26.47 -3.18
CA GLN A 34 -18.91 26.97 -2.54
C GLN A 34 -18.87 26.66 -1.03
N GLN A 35 -20.00 26.79 -0.34
CA GLN A 35 -20.07 26.45 1.09
C GLN A 35 -19.91 24.94 1.32
N LEU A 36 -20.47 24.11 0.45
CA LEU A 36 -20.30 22.65 0.52
C LEU A 36 -18.85 22.24 0.22
N GLU A 37 -18.24 22.82 -0.81
CA GLU A 37 -16.82 22.62 -1.16
C GLU A 37 -15.93 23.01 0.01
N SER A 38 -16.11 24.21 0.58
CA SER A 38 -15.34 24.66 1.75
C SER A 38 -15.57 23.78 2.99
N SER A 39 -16.79 23.29 3.20
CA SER A 39 -17.10 22.37 4.30
C SER A 39 -16.40 21.02 4.11
N LEU A 40 -16.38 20.51 2.88
CA LEU A 40 -15.70 19.26 2.53
C LEU A 40 -14.19 19.39 2.71
N GLU A 41 -13.59 20.46 2.16
CA GLU A 41 -12.17 20.77 2.30
C GLU A 41 -11.74 20.85 3.77
N LYS A 42 -12.51 21.57 4.60
CA LYS A 42 -12.20 21.71 6.03
C LYS A 42 -12.32 20.41 6.79
N ARG A 43 -13.37 19.62 6.53
CA ARG A 43 -13.65 18.40 7.30
C ARG A 43 -12.75 17.24 6.91
N PHE A 44 -12.30 17.18 5.67
CA PHE A 44 -11.46 16.10 5.15
C PHE A 44 -10.08 16.60 4.70
N ALA A 45 -9.60 17.68 5.32
CA ALA A 45 -8.36 18.34 4.92
C ALA A 45 -7.17 17.38 4.83
N GLY A 46 -7.02 16.45 5.77
CA GLY A 46 -5.92 15.47 5.75
C GLY A 46 -5.95 14.55 4.53
N VAL A 47 -7.14 14.06 4.15
CA VAL A 47 -7.32 13.27 2.93
C VAL A 47 -7.03 14.13 1.70
N ILE A 48 -7.63 15.31 1.63
CA ILE A 48 -7.57 16.19 0.46
C ILE A 48 -6.15 16.72 0.24
N ASN A 49 -5.47 17.19 1.29
CA ASN A 49 -4.09 17.66 1.22
C ASN A 49 -3.15 16.55 0.74
N ARG A 50 -3.35 15.32 1.21
CA ARG A 50 -2.56 14.18 0.75
C ARG A 50 -2.82 13.83 -0.72
N LEU A 51 -4.07 13.89 -1.18
CA LEU A 51 -4.42 13.69 -2.59
C LEU A 51 -3.79 14.75 -3.49
N ASN A 52 -3.77 16.00 -3.02
CA ASN A 52 -3.17 17.14 -3.73
C ASN A 52 -1.64 17.19 -3.59
N GLN A 53 -1.03 16.25 -2.86
CA GLN A 53 0.41 16.26 -2.53
C GLN A 53 0.86 17.58 -1.87
N SER A 54 -0.05 18.22 -1.12
CA SER A 54 0.17 19.45 -0.38
C SER A 54 0.85 19.18 0.97
N VAL A 55 1.28 20.25 1.64
CA VAL A 55 1.74 20.18 3.03
C VAL A 55 0.60 19.68 3.91
N ILE A 56 0.90 18.71 4.76
CA ILE A 56 -0.05 18.08 5.67
C ILE A 56 0.28 18.52 7.09
N GLU A 57 -0.70 19.08 7.81
CA GLU A 57 -0.53 19.40 9.22
C GLU A 57 -0.90 18.20 10.10
N PRO A 58 -0.18 17.93 11.21
CA PRO A 58 -0.53 16.83 12.11
C PRO A 58 -1.94 16.91 12.69
N LYS A 59 -2.51 18.13 12.76
CA LYS A 59 -3.85 18.39 13.30
C LYS A 59 -4.94 18.37 12.22
N ASP A 60 -4.59 18.12 10.96
CA ASP A 60 -5.57 18.04 9.89
C ASP A 60 -6.57 16.89 10.17
N PRO A 61 -7.89 17.13 10.05
CA PRO A 61 -8.86 16.08 10.24
C PRO A 61 -8.75 15.02 9.13
N PHE A 62 -8.98 13.77 9.49
CA PHE A 62 -8.83 12.59 8.61
C PHE A 62 -7.42 12.43 8.01
N ASN A 63 -6.38 12.88 8.71
CA ASN A 63 -4.98 12.71 8.29
C ASN A 63 -4.40 11.31 8.61
N ASP A 64 -5.13 10.45 9.31
CA ASP A 64 -4.63 9.12 9.64
C ASP A 64 -4.36 8.27 8.36
N PRO A 65 -3.15 7.74 8.16
CA PRO A 65 -2.83 6.87 7.03
C PRO A 65 -3.77 5.67 6.88
N VAL A 66 -4.43 5.24 7.96
CA VAL A 66 -5.38 4.12 7.97
C VAL A 66 -6.47 4.23 6.91
N TYR A 67 -6.92 5.45 6.56
CA TYR A 67 -7.94 5.64 5.53
C TYR A 67 -7.45 5.22 4.14
N PHE A 68 -6.18 5.51 3.83
CA PHE A 68 -5.53 5.13 2.59
C PHE A 68 -5.14 3.64 2.58
N MET A 69 -4.69 3.12 3.72
CA MET A 69 -4.45 1.68 3.87
C MET A 69 -5.74 0.89 3.65
N ALA A 70 -6.82 1.28 4.32
CA ALA A 70 -8.10 0.59 4.25
C ALA A 70 -8.66 0.54 2.83
N VAL A 71 -8.64 1.66 2.08
CA VAL A 71 -9.14 1.67 0.71
C VAL A 71 -8.29 0.85 -0.25
N VAL A 72 -6.95 0.92 -0.13
CA VAL A 72 -6.04 0.21 -1.04
C VAL A 72 -6.08 -1.30 -0.80
N LEU A 73 -6.22 -1.72 0.45
CA LEU A 73 -6.30 -3.13 0.84
C LEU A 73 -7.70 -3.73 0.64
N ASP A 74 -8.74 -2.90 0.47
CA ASP A 74 -10.08 -3.36 0.14
C ASP A 74 -10.17 -3.82 -1.33
N PRO A 75 -10.46 -5.10 -1.61
CA PRO A 75 -10.55 -5.62 -2.96
C PRO A 75 -11.59 -4.91 -3.83
N SER A 76 -12.60 -4.31 -3.21
CA SER A 76 -13.69 -3.59 -3.88
C SER A 76 -13.22 -2.26 -4.45
N PHE A 77 -12.26 -1.59 -3.78
CA PHE A 77 -11.82 -0.24 -4.15
C PHE A 77 -10.43 -0.23 -4.77
N LYS A 78 -9.42 -0.83 -4.11
CA LYS A 78 -8.01 -0.77 -4.53
C LYS A 78 -7.61 0.68 -4.90
N PHE A 79 -7.22 0.89 -6.16
CA PHE A 79 -6.93 2.21 -6.74
C PHE A 79 -7.97 2.66 -7.79
N TYR A 80 -9.12 1.99 -7.91
CA TYR A 80 -10.10 2.31 -8.94
C TYR A 80 -10.71 3.71 -8.82
N TRP A 81 -10.83 4.22 -7.59
CA TRP A 81 -11.32 5.56 -7.26
C TRP A 81 -10.42 6.71 -7.79
N LEU A 82 -9.15 6.43 -8.14
CA LEU A 82 -8.28 7.46 -8.73
C LEU A 82 -8.75 7.93 -10.10
N ARG A 83 -9.49 7.08 -10.83
CA ARG A 83 -10.03 7.41 -12.15
C ARG A 83 -10.97 8.61 -12.10
N ASP A 84 -11.67 8.78 -10.99
CA ASP A 84 -12.64 9.87 -10.80
C ASP A 84 -11.94 11.23 -10.74
N LEU A 85 -10.67 11.29 -10.31
CA LEU A 85 -9.89 12.53 -10.24
C LEU A 85 -9.49 13.07 -11.62
N LYS A 86 -9.61 12.28 -12.70
CA LYS A 86 -9.25 12.66 -14.08
C LYS A 86 -7.84 13.26 -14.19
N LEU A 87 -6.88 12.72 -13.44
CA LEU A 87 -5.49 13.19 -13.43
C LEU A 87 -4.75 12.76 -14.72
N PRO A 88 -3.73 13.52 -15.17
CA PRO A 88 -2.77 13.03 -16.15
C PRO A 88 -2.11 11.74 -15.66
N VAL A 89 -1.81 10.80 -16.58
CA VAL A 89 -1.26 9.47 -16.26
C VAL A 89 -0.01 9.55 -15.37
N ASN A 90 0.86 10.55 -15.60
CA ASN A 90 2.05 10.75 -14.78
C ASN A 90 1.70 11.11 -13.33
N ASP A 91 0.76 12.03 -13.13
CA ASP A 91 0.34 12.46 -11.79
C ASP A 91 -0.44 11.36 -11.05
N GLU A 92 -1.26 10.59 -11.76
CA GLU A 92 -1.91 9.41 -11.21
C GLU A 92 -0.88 8.39 -10.70
N ASN A 93 0.15 8.11 -11.49
CA ASN A 93 1.22 7.19 -11.10
C ASN A 93 2.03 7.72 -9.91
N ARG A 94 2.36 9.01 -9.90
CA ARG A 94 3.03 9.66 -8.76
C ARG A 94 2.20 9.57 -7.49
N LEU A 95 0.89 9.80 -7.58
CA LEU A 95 -0.02 9.69 -6.44
C LEU A 95 -0.12 8.23 -5.94
N LYS A 96 -0.25 7.26 -6.84
CA LYS A 96 -0.21 5.82 -6.48
C LYS A 96 1.06 5.46 -5.72
N GLN A 97 2.22 5.85 -6.24
CA GLN A 97 3.51 5.56 -5.58
C GLN A 97 3.62 6.25 -4.22
N SER A 98 3.15 7.49 -4.10
CA SER A 98 3.10 8.20 -2.81
C SER A 98 2.22 7.49 -1.78
N ILE A 99 1.06 6.97 -2.19
CA ILE A 99 0.17 6.20 -1.32
C ILE A 99 0.80 4.86 -0.95
N ILE A 100 1.43 4.15 -1.90
CA ILE A 100 2.14 2.90 -1.61
C ILE A 100 3.26 3.15 -0.59
N GLN A 101 4.07 4.18 -0.79
CA GLN A 101 5.15 4.53 0.13
C GLN A 101 4.61 4.85 1.53
N LEU A 102 3.51 5.60 1.61
CA LEU A 102 2.84 5.87 2.89
C LEU A 102 2.50 4.58 3.64
N ILE A 103 1.94 3.60 2.94
CA ILE A 103 1.52 2.32 3.54
C ILE A 103 2.75 1.53 4.00
N LEU A 104 3.84 1.53 3.22
CA LEU A 104 5.09 0.86 3.58
C LEU A 104 5.76 1.51 4.80
N ASP A 105 5.79 2.84 4.86
CA ASP A 105 6.35 3.59 5.99
C ASP A 105 5.56 3.31 7.26
N GLU A 106 4.23 3.31 7.18
CA GLU A 106 3.36 3.04 8.32
C GLU A 106 3.49 1.60 8.82
N THR A 107 3.59 0.63 7.90
CA THR A 107 3.84 -0.78 8.26
C THR A 107 5.19 -0.95 8.95
N SER A 108 6.23 -0.24 8.49
CA SER A 108 7.58 -0.31 9.04
C SER A 108 7.66 0.28 10.45
N LYS A 109 6.95 1.39 10.72
CA LYS A 109 6.85 1.97 12.07
C LYS A 109 6.20 1.03 13.07
N ASN A 110 5.15 0.31 12.67
CA ASN A 110 4.45 -0.62 13.56
C ASN A 110 5.31 -1.85 13.91
N LEU A 111 6.24 -2.25 13.04
CA LEU A 111 7.17 -3.35 13.33
C LEU A 111 8.23 -2.96 14.37
N THR A 112 8.72 -1.72 14.35
CA THR A 112 9.72 -1.25 15.32
C THR A 112 9.12 -1.00 16.70
N THR A 113 7.86 -0.56 16.79
CA THR A 113 7.16 -0.41 18.08
C THR A 113 6.86 -1.75 18.75
N LEU A 114 6.48 -2.78 17.99
CA LEU A 114 6.29 -4.14 18.54
C LEU A 114 7.62 -4.78 18.98
N SER A 115 8.72 -4.53 18.28
CA SER A 115 10.04 -5.03 18.65
C SER A 115 10.56 -4.42 19.97
N ASN A 116 10.16 -3.19 20.30
CA ASN A 116 10.62 -2.49 21.49
C ASN A 116 9.68 -2.63 22.71
N GLY A 117 8.51 -3.24 22.53
CA GLY A 117 7.46 -3.36 23.56
C GLY A 117 7.42 -4.68 24.36
N ASN A 118 8.27 -5.68 24.05
CA ASN A 118 8.27 -6.97 24.74
C ASN A 118 9.36 -7.06 25.82
N SER A 119 9.13 -6.44 26.98
CA SER A 119 9.70 -6.88 28.25
C SER A 119 8.61 -6.92 29.34
N LEU A 120 7.73 -7.92 29.24
CA LEU A 120 6.89 -8.35 30.35
C LEU A 120 7.40 -9.72 30.80
N SER A 121 8.17 -9.70 31.88
CA SER A 121 8.61 -10.88 32.61
C SER A 121 7.40 -11.64 33.14
N MET A 122 7.12 -12.80 32.56
CA MET A 122 6.29 -13.81 33.20
C MET A 122 7.21 -14.87 33.79
N THR A 123 7.43 -14.78 35.11
CA THR A 123 8.10 -15.80 35.90
C THR A 123 7.12 -16.95 36.10
N THR A 124 7.26 -18.03 35.34
CA THR A 124 6.68 -19.32 35.69
C THR A 124 7.77 -20.37 35.68
N THR A 125 8.15 -20.77 36.89
CA THR A 125 9.04 -21.87 37.21
C THR A 125 8.47 -23.17 36.65
N PHE A 126 9.13 -23.75 35.64
CA PHE A 126 8.96 -25.17 35.30
C PHE A 126 10.32 -25.82 35.09
N THR A 127 10.50 -26.89 35.86
CA THR A 127 11.66 -27.76 35.92
C THR A 127 11.69 -28.74 34.74
N SER A 128 12.91 -29.14 34.39
CA SER A 128 13.30 -30.39 33.71
C SER A 128 13.30 -30.49 32.17
N SER A 129 14.51 -30.79 31.69
CA SER A 129 14.90 -31.48 30.44
C SER A 129 14.78 -30.74 29.11
N THR A 130 15.94 -30.56 28.47
CA THR A 130 16.15 -29.94 27.17
C THR A 130 15.94 -30.93 26.03
N PRO A 131 15.09 -30.65 25.01
CA PRO A 131 15.16 -31.31 23.72
C PRO A 131 15.89 -30.41 22.71
N LYS A 132 16.96 -30.94 22.12
CA LYS A 132 17.75 -30.30 21.06
C LYS A 132 16.88 -29.91 19.85
N PRO A 133 17.10 -28.75 19.21
CA PRO A 133 16.35 -28.37 18.03
C PRO A 133 16.75 -29.24 16.82
N LYS A 134 15.82 -30.07 16.32
CA LYS A 134 15.96 -30.76 15.02
C LYS A 134 15.83 -29.71 13.91
N ARG A 135 16.96 -29.36 13.28
CA ARG A 135 16.99 -28.60 12.01
C ARG A 135 16.24 -29.39 10.94
N ARG A 136 15.09 -28.88 10.46
CA ARG A 136 14.46 -29.37 9.24
C ARG A 136 15.34 -28.94 8.05
N LYS A 137 15.95 -29.91 7.37
CA LYS A 137 16.59 -29.67 6.06
C LYS A 137 15.47 -29.52 5.03
N LEU A 138 15.20 -28.29 4.58
CA LEU A 138 14.13 -28.00 3.61
C LEU A 138 14.59 -28.12 2.15
N PHE A 139 15.87 -28.41 1.90
CA PHE A 139 16.37 -28.64 0.56
C PHE A 139 17.31 -29.85 0.59
N ILE A 140 16.90 -30.92 -0.07
CA ILE A 140 17.80 -31.97 -0.52
C ILE A 140 18.08 -31.61 -1.97
N TYR A 141 19.25 -31.02 -2.22
CA TYR A 141 19.82 -31.01 -3.57
C TYR A 141 20.60 -32.33 -3.70
N ASN A 142 20.25 -33.12 -4.72
CA ASN A 142 21.12 -34.20 -5.18
C ASN A 142 22.36 -33.54 -5.77
N ASP A 143 23.42 -33.50 -4.97
CA ASP A 143 24.76 -33.14 -5.41
C ASP A 143 25.43 -34.42 -5.91
N ASN A 144 25.21 -34.74 -7.18
CA ASN A 144 26.02 -35.73 -7.88
C ASN A 144 27.19 -34.99 -8.51
N ASN A 145 28.27 -34.84 -7.75
CA ASN A 145 29.59 -34.56 -8.26
C ASN A 145 30.53 -35.68 -7.78
N ASP A 146 30.65 -36.71 -8.60
CA ASP A 146 31.88 -37.52 -8.65
C ASP A 146 32.77 -36.88 -9.73
N ASP A 147 33.79 -36.15 -9.25
CA ASP A 147 34.95 -35.79 -10.03
C ASP A 147 35.78 -37.05 -10.31
N HIS A 148 36.08 -37.33 -11.57
CA HIS A 148 37.46 -37.55 -12.01
C HIS A 148 37.58 -37.73 -13.55
N SER A 149 38.13 -36.68 -14.16
CA SER A 149 39.25 -36.68 -15.11
C SER A 149 39.19 -37.38 -16.48
N ASN A 150 39.57 -36.56 -17.48
CA ASN A 150 40.36 -36.83 -18.69
C ASN A 150 39.64 -37.06 -20.03
N GLY A 151 40.09 -36.31 -21.04
CA GLY A 151 39.92 -36.59 -22.47
C GLY A 151 39.03 -35.57 -23.17
N LEU A 152 39.57 -34.52 -23.79
CA LEU A 152 40.12 -34.50 -25.15
C LEU A 152 39.02 -34.42 -26.23
N THR A 153 39.24 -33.49 -27.17
CA THR A 153 38.57 -33.22 -28.45
C THR A 153 37.19 -32.54 -28.42
N THR A 154 36.72 -31.76 -29.42
CA THR A 154 37.20 -30.87 -30.49
C THR A 154 35.88 -30.43 -31.17
N LEU A 155 35.82 -29.21 -31.75
CA LEU A 155 34.86 -28.74 -32.79
C LEU A 155 33.42 -28.33 -32.36
N ASP A 156 33.19 -27.02 -32.25
CA ASP A 156 32.51 -26.10 -33.21
C ASP A 156 31.27 -26.61 -34.02
N PRO A 157 30.54 -25.75 -34.77
CA PRO A 157 29.22 -25.22 -34.42
C PRO A 157 28.13 -25.57 -35.46
N GLY A 158 26.86 -25.28 -35.14
CA GLY A 158 25.81 -24.97 -36.12
C GLY A 158 25.26 -26.08 -37.03
N THR A 159 24.00 -26.46 -36.81
CA THR A 159 22.95 -26.76 -37.83
C THR A 159 21.65 -26.90 -37.04
N GLU A 160 20.68 -25.99 -37.07
CA GLU A 160 19.74 -25.66 -38.16
C GLU A 160 18.95 -26.85 -38.70
N LEU A 161 17.64 -26.60 -38.88
CA LEU A 161 16.64 -27.34 -39.67
C LEU A 161 16.01 -28.58 -39.00
N GLU A 162 14.72 -28.88 -39.12
CA GLU A 162 13.63 -28.33 -39.96
C GLU A 162 12.28 -28.93 -39.49
N ILE A 163 11.22 -28.15 -39.72
CA ILE A 163 9.82 -28.52 -40.06
C ILE A 163 9.05 -29.44 -39.11
#